data_AF-A0A150P6W0-F1
#
_entry.id   AF-A0A150P6W0-F1
#
_cell.length_a   1.000
_cell.length_b   1.000
_cell.length_c   1.000
_cell.angle_alpha   90.00
_cell.angle_beta   90.00
_cell.angle_gamma   90.00
#
_symmetry.space_group_name_H-M   'P 1'
#
loop_
_entity.id
_entity.type
_entity.pdbx_description
1 polymer ?
#
loop_
_entity_poly.entity_id
_entity_poly.type
_entity_poly.pdbx_seq_one_letter_code
_entity_poly.pdbx_strand_id
1 'polypeptide(L)'
;MMFISEIDAAVLVQSAVRQTASRLRIDDVEWKNIDELLEEIALRDQDAHESLQDFLKAYMAWFEFHQKVDRQGKAGRLDAREQAELTRLIDNRNRARAAILQQLATLV
;
A
#
# COMPACT_ATOMS: atom_id res chain seq x y z
N MET A 1 6.68 -5.30 19.67
CA MET A 1 6.32 -6.06 18.46
C MET A 1 5.02 -5.47 17.96
N MET A 2 4.99 -4.92 16.75
CA MET A 2 3.78 -4.33 16.15
C MET A 2 2.99 -5.47 15.53
N PHE A 3 1.90 -5.90 16.18
CA PHE A 3 0.93 -6.79 15.57
C PHE A 3 0.13 -5.96 14.58
N ILE A 4 0.34 -6.21 13.29
CA ILE A 4 -0.45 -5.59 12.24
C ILE A 4 -1.60 -6.54 11.96
N SER A 5 -2.81 -6.11 12.28
CA SER A 5 -4.00 -6.89 12.03
C SER A 5 -4.45 -6.75 10.58
N GLU A 6 -5.34 -7.64 10.13
CA GLU A 6 -6.01 -7.52 8.84
C GLU A 6 -6.82 -6.23 8.74
N ILE A 7 -7.36 -5.76 9.88
CA ILE A 7 -8.07 -4.47 9.97
C ILE A 7 -7.09 -3.32 9.67
N ASP A 8 -5.88 -3.34 10.21
CA ASP A 8 -4.88 -2.30 9.95
C ASP A 8 -4.49 -2.27 8.47
N ALA A 9 -4.37 -3.44 7.84
CA ALA A 9 -4.10 -3.54 6.42
C ALA A 9 -5.26 -2.97 5.58
N ALA A 10 -6.50 -3.32 5.92
CA ALA A 10 -7.68 -2.79 5.25
C ALA A 10 -7.79 -1.26 5.39
N VAL A 11 -7.57 -0.73 6.58
CA VAL A 11 -7.57 0.71 6.85
C VAL A 11 -6.51 1.43 6.02
N LEU A 12 -5.30 0.89 5.93
CA LEU A 12 -4.24 1.50 5.13
C LEU A 12 -4.57 1.49 3.64
N VAL A 13 -5.06 0.37 3.11
CA VAL A 13 -5.48 0.27 1.70
C VAL A 13 -6.56 1.29 1.39
N GLN A 14 -7.63 1.33 2.19
CA GLN A 14 -8.72 2.29 2.01
C GLN A 14 -8.23 3.73 2.08
N SER A 15 -7.37 4.04 3.06
CA SER A 15 -6.80 5.37 3.24
C SER A 15 -5.94 5.80 2.04
N ALA A 16 -5.13 4.89 1.49
CA ALA A 16 -4.28 5.18 0.34
C ALA A 16 -5.11 5.49 -0.92
N VAL A 17 -6.16 4.70 -1.20
CA VAL A 17 -7.06 4.95 -2.34
C VAL A 17 -7.79 6.28 -2.16
N ARG A 18 -8.41 6.51 -0.99
CA ARG A 18 -9.15 7.76 -0.71
C ARG A 18 -8.25 9.00 -0.82
N GLN A 19 -7.05 8.96 -0.25
CA GLN A 19 -6.11 10.08 -0.34
C GLN A 19 -5.68 10.35 -1.79
N THR A 20 -5.43 9.30 -2.57
CA THR A 20 -5.09 9.43 -4.00
C THR A 20 -6.24 10.09 -4.76
N ALA A 21 -7.47 9.60 -4.57
CA ALA A 21 -8.66 10.16 -5.18
C ALA A 21 -8.89 11.64 -4.81
N SER A 22 -8.74 11.99 -3.52
CA SER A 22 -8.85 13.37 -3.06
C SER A 22 -7.80 14.28 -3.69
N ARG A 23 -6.55 13.80 -3.88
CA ARG A 23 -5.50 14.59 -4.55
C ARG A 23 -5.77 14.79 -6.03
N LEU A 24 -6.39 13.81 -6.68
CA LEU A 24 -6.87 13.95 -8.06
C LEU A 24 -8.15 14.80 -8.18
N ARG A 25 -8.69 15.29 -7.06
CA ARG A 25 -9.95 16.06 -7.01
C ARG A 25 -11.10 15.27 -7.64
N ILE A 26 -11.19 13.98 -7.33
CA ILE A 26 -12.37 13.18 -7.61
C ILE A 26 -13.49 13.65 -6.67
N ASP A 27 -14.69 13.85 -7.21
CA ASP A 27 -15.84 14.29 -6.42
C ASP A 27 -16.41 13.15 -5.58
N ASP A 28 -17.05 13.50 -4.47
CA ASP A 28 -17.80 12.58 -3.60
C ASP A 28 -17.00 11.37 -3.10
N VAL A 29 -15.69 11.55 -2.84
CA VAL A 29 -14.79 10.47 -2.38
C VAL A 29 -15.37 9.70 -1.19
N GLU A 30 -15.98 10.40 -0.22
CA GLU A 30 -16.56 9.78 0.98
C GLU A 30 -17.78 8.89 0.71
N TRP A 31 -18.45 9.07 -0.43
CA TRP A 31 -19.65 8.32 -0.80
C TRP A 31 -19.37 7.15 -1.75
N LYS A 32 -18.19 7.14 -2.37
CA LYS A 32 -17.77 6.10 -3.31
C LYS A 32 -17.14 4.91 -2.59
N ASN A 33 -17.37 3.73 -3.14
CA ASN A 33 -16.67 2.52 -2.71
C ASN A 33 -15.25 2.47 -3.32
N ILE A 34 -14.41 1.56 -2.82
CA ILE A 34 -12.99 1.50 -3.22
C ILE A 34 -12.81 1.14 -4.69
N ASP A 35 -13.65 0.26 -5.24
CA ASP A 35 -13.55 -0.16 -6.64
C ASP A 35 -13.91 0.99 -7.58
N GLU A 36 -14.99 1.72 -7.27
CA GLU A 36 -15.38 2.96 -7.98
C GLU A 36 -14.25 3.99 -7.97
N LEU A 37 -13.61 4.20 -6.81
CA LEU A 37 -12.50 5.13 -6.69
C LEU A 37 -11.30 4.69 -7.53
N LEU A 38 -10.96 3.41 -7.56
CA LEU A 38 -9.86 2.90 -8.37
C LEU A 38 -10.11 3.09 -9.87
N GLU A 39 -11.33 2.81 -10.33
CA GLU A 39 -11.74 3.05 -11.72
C GLU A 39 -11.60 4.54 -12.09
N GLU A 40 -12.08 5.44 -11.23
CA GLU A 40 -11.99 6.87 -11.50
C GLU A 40 -10.56 7.43 -11.42
N ILE A 41 -9.73 6.90 -10.52
CA ILE A 41 -8.30 7.23 -10.48
C ILE A 41 -7.65 6.83 -11.81
N ALA A 42 -7.91 5.61 -12.30
CA ALA A 42 -7.37 5.14 -13.59
C ALA A 42 -7.82 6.01 -14.77
N LEU A 43 -9.08 6.42 -14.79
CA LEU A 43 -9.62 7.31 -15.83
C LEU A 43 -9.00 8.72 -15.80
N ARG A 44 -8.63 9.21 -14.61
CA ARG A 44 -8.17 10.59 -14.42
C ARG A 44 -6.67 10.74 -14.53
N ASP A 45 -5.91 9.80 -14.00
CA ASP A 45 -4.45 9.77 -14.04
C ASP A 45 -3.97 8.31 -13.96
N GLN A 46 -3.70 7.72 -15.13
CA GLN A 46 -3.24 6.35 -15.26
C GLN A 46 -1.90 6.12 -14.56
N ASP A 47 -0.99 7.09 -14.57
CA ASP A 47 0.32 6.97 -13.92
C ASP A 47 0.18 6.95 -12.39
N ALA A 48 -0.73 7.76 -11.85
CA ALA A 48 -1.08 7.74 -10.43
C ALA A 48 -1.78 6.43 -10.03
N HIS A 49 -2.66 5.89 -10.88
CA HIS A 49 -3.29 4.59 -10.68
C HIS A 49 -2.25 3.47 -10.63
N GLU A 50 -1.32 3.42 -11.58
CA GLU A 50 -0.25 2.42 -11.62
C GLU A 50 0.66 2.52 -10.39
N SER A 51 1.06 3.74 -10.02
CA SER A 51 1.86 4.00 -8.81
C SER A 51 1.13 3.57 -7.53
N LEU A 52 -0.19 3.76 -7.48
CA LEU A 52 -1.04 3.29 -6.37
C LEU A 52 -1.09 1.77 -6.32
N GLN A 53 -1.33 1.11 -7.44
CA GLN A 53 -1.34 -0.34 -7.50
C GLN A 53 0.00 -0.94 -7.07
N ASP A 54 1.11 -0.37 -7.51
CA ASP A 54 2.46 -0.79 -7.09
C ASP A 54 2.68 -0.64 -5.59
N PHE A 55 2.22 0.49 -5.01
CA PHE A 55 2.28 0.69 -3.56
C PHE A 55 1.43 -0.32 -2.80
N LEU A 56 0.17 -0.52 -3.20
CA LEU A 56 -0.75 -1.47 -2.55
C LEU A 56 -0.18 -2.89 -2.62
N LYS A 57 0.33 -3.32 -3.77
CA LYS A 57 0.96 -4.62 -3.96
C LYS A 57 2.20 -4.80 -3.08
N ALA A 58 3.07 -3.79 -3.02
CA ALA A 58 4.27 -3.84 -2.18
C ALA A 58 3.92 -3.88 -0.68
N TYR A 59 2.89 -3.15 -0.27
CA TYR A 59 2.38 -3.19 1.10
C TYR A 59 1.80 -4.56 1.45
N MET A 60 0.95 -5.12 0.58
CA MET A 60 0.33 -6.43 0.80
C MET A 60 1.36 -7.55 0.87
N ALA A 61 2.38 -7.55 0.00
CA ALA A 61 3.46 -8.55 0.06
C ALA A 61 4.25 -8.47 1.38
N TRP A 62 4.50 -7.26 1.88
CA TRP A 62 5.13 -7.06 3.18
C TRP A 62 4.24 -7.53 4.34
N PHE A 63 2.94 -7.25 4.28
CA PHE A 63 1.97 -7.67 5.28
C PHE A 63 1.80 -9.20 5.33
N GLU A 64 1.67 -9.85 4.17
CA GLU A 64 1.60 -11.31 4.04
C GLU A 64 2.83 -12.01 4.60
N PHE A 65 4.02 -11.42 4.41
CA PHE A 65 5.25 -11.92 5.01
C PHE A 65 5.18 -11.89 6.54
N HIS A 66 4.70 -10.79 7.14
CA HIS A 66 4.52 -10.71 8.60
C HIS A 66 3.50 -11.72 9.11
N GLN A 67 2.37 -11.88 8.42
CA GLN A 67 1.39 -12.92 8.75
C GLN A 67 2.02 -14.33 8.71
N LYS A 68 2.83 -14.61 7.69
CA LYS A 68 3.53 -15.90 7.57
C LYS A 68 4.51 -16.12 8.73
N VAL A 69 5.32 -15.12 9.07
CA VAL A 69 6.28 -15.20 10.19
C VAL A 69 5.56 -15.43 11.52
N ASP A 70 4.44 -14.74 11.74
CA ASP A 70 3.62 -14.88 12.95
C ASP A 70 3.00 -16.27 13.07
N ARG A 71 2.38 -16.78 11.99
CA ARG A 71 1.85 -18.16 11.93
C ARG A 71 2.91 -19.23 12.18
N GLN A 72 4.17 -18.95 11.82
CA GLN A 72 5.30 -19.85 12.06
C GLN A 72 5.92 -19.71 13.46
N GLY A 73 5.47 -18.75 14.27
CA GLY A 73 6.06 -18.46 15.58
C GLY A 73 7.51 -17.96 15.50
N LYS A 74 7.92 -17.43 14.33
CA LYS A 74 9.29 -16.97 14.06
C LYS A 74 9.51 -15.49 14.33
N ALA A 75 8.55 -14.82 14.96
CA ALA A 75 8.68 -13.41 15.28
C ALA A 75 9.97 -13.12 16.08
N GLY A 76 10.82 -12.24 15.55
CA GLY A 76 12.13 -11.91 16.14
C GLY A 76 13.20 -13.01 16.01
N ARG A 77 12.93 -14.07 15.25
CA ARG A 77 13.83 -15.22 15.02
C ARG A 77 13.90 -15.58 13.53
N LEU A 78 13.99 -14.56 12.69
CA LEU A 78 14.13 -14.74 11.25
C LEU A 78 15.50 -15.35 10.95
N ASP A 79 15.54 -16.32 10.04
CA ASP A 79 16.81 -16.78 9.48
C ASP A 79 17.40 -15.75 8.50
N ALA A 80 18.63 -15.99 8.03
CA ALA A 80 19.32 -15.05 7.14
C ALA A 80 18.57 -14.80 5.82
N ARG A 81 17.83 -15.80 5.31
CA ARG A 81 17.06 -15.66 4.07
C ARG A 81 15.79 -14.85 4.33
N GLU A 82 15.09 -15.13 5.43
CA GLU A 82 13.90 -14.40 5.85
C GLU A 82 14.22 -12.94 6.18
N GLN A 83 15.39 -12.67 6.79
CA GLN A 83 15.87 -11.32 7.05
C GLN A 83 16.15 -10.55 5.75
N ALA A 84 16.78 -11.20 4.77
CA ALA A 84 17.03 -10.61 3.46
C ALA A 84 15.70 -10.33 2.71
N GLU A 85 14.74 -11.25 2.80
CA GLU A 85 13.40 -11.09 2.24
C GLU A 85 12.66 -9.92 2.87
N LEU A 86 12.64 -9.83 4.21
CA LEU A 86 12.04 -8.71 4.93
C LEU A 86 12.66 -7.38 4.53
N THR A 87 13.98 -7.31 4.43
CA THR A 87 14.71 -6.10 4.01
C THR A 87 14.26 -5.66 2.61
N ARG A 88 14.25 -6.60 1.65
CA ARG A 88 13.79 -6.34 0.28
C ARG A 88 12.33 -5.87 0.23
N LEU A 89 11.45 -6.46 1.04
CA LEU A 89 10.03 -6.08 1.12
C LEU A 89 9.85 -4.67 1.68
N ILE A 90 10.61 -4.31 2.72
CA ILE A 90 10.63 -2.96 3.29
C ILE A 90 11.10 -1.94 2.25
N ASP A 91 12.21 -2.23 1.56
CA ASP A 91 12.77 -1.34 0.54
C ASP A 91 11.80 -1.13 -0.63
N ASN A 92 11.19 -2.21 -1.11
CA ASN A 92 10.20 -2.15 -2.18
C ASN A 92 8.98 -1.31 -1.77
N ARG A 93 8.43 -1.55 -0.58
CA ARG A 93 7.28 -0.78 -0.05
C ARG A 93 7.63 0.70 0.10
N ASN A 94 8.81 1.02 0.63
CA ASN A 94 9.25 2.39 0.84
C ASN A 94 9.48 3.11 -0.50
N ARG A 95 10.08 2.44 -1.49
CA ARG A 95 10.26 2.98 -2.83
C ARG A 95 8.92 3.24 -3.52
N ALA A 96 8.00 2.27 -3.49
CA ALA A 96 6.67 2.44 -4.08
C ALA A 96 5.89 3.57 -3.40
N ARG A 97 5.98 3.68 -2.06
CA ARG A 97 5.40 4.81 -1.30
C ARG A 97 5.99 6.15 -1.73
N ALA A 98 7.31 6.23 -1.91
CA ALA A 98 7.95 7.46 -2.36
C ALA A 98 7.51 7.84 -3.78
N ALA A 99 7.40 6.86 -4.69
CA ALA A 99 6.97 7.07 -6.06
C ALA A 99 5.55 7.68 -6.14
N ILE A 100 4.56 7.08 -5.47
CA ILE A 100 3.21 7.65 -5.46
C ILE A 100 3.17 9.03 -4.80
N LEU A 101 3.88 9.26 -3.70
CA LEU A 101 3.90 10.57 -3.06
C LEU A 101 4.52 11.64 -3.96
N GLN A 102 5.56 11.29 -4.72
CA GLN A 102 6.17 12.18 -5.70
C GLN A 102 5.21 12.49 -6.84
N GLN A 103 4.54 11.48 -7.40
CA GLN A 103 3.52 11.65 -8.44
C GLN A 103 2.37 12.54 -7.95
N LEU A 104 1.88 12.34 -6.73
CA LEU A 104 0.80 13.14 -6.19
C LEU A 104 1.23 14.57 -5.82
N ALA A 105 2.52 14.80 -5.58
CA ALA A 105 3.05 16.14 -5.31
C ALA A 105 3.12 17.02 -6.57
N THR A 106 3.18 16.44 -7.77
CA THR A 106 3.17 17.21 -9.04
C THR A 106 1.78 17.68 -9.45
N LEU A 107 0.73 17.23 -8.76
CA LEU A 107 -0.67 17.58 -9.04
C LEU A 107 -1.16 18.82 -8.25
N VAL A 108 -0.26 19.47 -7.49
CA VAL A 108 -0.52 20.67 -6.67
C VAL A 108 -0.39 21.94 -7.49
#